data_AF-A0A533RK74-F1
#
_entry.id   AF-A0A533RK74-F1
#
_cell.length_a   1.000
_cell.length_b   1.000
_cell.length_c   1.000
_cell.angle_alpha   90.00
_cell.angle_beta   90.00
_cell.angle_gamma   90.00
#
_symmetry.space_group_name_H-M   'P 1'
#
loop_
_entity.id
_entity.type
_entity.pdbx_description
1 polymer ?
#
loop_
_entity_poly.entity_id
_entity_poly.type
_entity_poly.pdbx_seq_one_letter_code
_entity_poly.pdbx_strand_id
1 'polypeptide(L)'
;MGMPLVTTPRRGVKRFIGIDFDFGALFSAGPRYWTWVGLLSVVIGLGITAWGVALAKGGAVMGMRDAYPWGLWFTNYMYYVGLSAGGLVVYASVHLFGAHQFAPLSRLAVLQAGVLVMLALLGIVTDMERPWRAGWMLLTPNPTSPFVYTGSAANIYMIICFVDLWILITGAGGEKWAHRMTLIALPFAIYLHTTTAFVL
;
A
#
# COMPACT_ATOMS: atom_id res chain seq x y z
N MET A 1 19.37 -26.23 5.99
CA MET A 1 19.36 -26.91 4.67
C MET A 1 18.41 -26.12 3.78
N GLY A 2 18.93 -25.19 2.98
CA GLY A 2 18.10 -24.26 2.20
C GLY A 2 17.46 -24.95 1.00
N MET A 3 16.13 -24.93 0.92
CA MET A 3 15.44 -25.33 -0.31
C MET A 3 15.83 -24.35 -1.43
N PRO A 4 16.27 -24.82 -2.61
CA PRO A 4 16.53 -23.94 -3.73
C PRO A 4 15.21 -23.34 -4.23
N LEU A 5 14.99 -22.05 -3.96
CA LEU A 5 13.83 -21.27 -4.44
C LEU A 5 14.01 -20.79 -5.88
N VAL A 6 14.52 -21.65 -6.77
CA VAL A 6 14.54 -21.38 -8.21
C VAL A 6 14.02 -22.62 -8.92
N THR A 7 12.71 -22.81 -8.87
CA THR A 7 12.02 -23.65 -9.85
C THR A 7 12.12 -22.95 -11.19
N THR A 8 12.58 -23.61 -12.23
CA THR A 8 12.44 -23.09 -13.60
C THR A 8 10.94 -22.91 -13.88
N PRO A 9 10.50 -21.77 -14.44
CA PRO A 9 9.10 -21.57 -14.79
C PRO A 9 8.62 -22.68 -15.73
N ARG A 10 7.35 -23.09 -15.61
CA ARG A 10 6.74 -24.02 -16.56
C ARG A 10 6.87 -23.46 -17.98
N ARG A 11 7.01 -24.35 -18.97
CA ARG A 11 7.20 -23.96 -20.38
C ARG A 11 6.03 -23.06 -20.83
N GLY A 12 6.31 -21.83 -21.25
CA GLY A 12 5.30 -20.82 -21.62
C GLY A 12 4.99 -19.76 -20.56
N VAL A 13 5.46 -19.94 -19.33
CA VAL A 13 5.29 -19.00 -18.22
C VAL A 13 6.44 -18.01 -18.20
N LYS A 14 6.13 -16.70 -18.19
CA LYS A 14 7.15 -15.65 -18.07
C LYS A 14 7.34 -15.33 -16.59
N ARG A 15 8.56 -15.46 -16.08
CA ARG A 15 8.90 -15.04 -14.70
C ARG A 15 9.38 -13.61 -14.68
N PHE A 16 8.77 -12.79 -13.83
CA PHE A 16 9.21 -11.42 -13.56
C PHE A 16 9.23 -11.19 -12.05
N ILE A 17 10.40 -10.84 -11.50
CA ILE A 17 10.60 -10.60 -10.05
C ILE A 17 10.09 -11.76 -9.18
N GLY A 18 10.40 -13.01 -9.57
CA GLY A 18 9.98 -14.20 -8.82
C GLY A 18 8.50 -14.56 -8.90
N ILE A 19 7.69 -13.78 -9.64
CA ILE A 19 6.28 -14.08 -9.93
C ILE A 19 6.18 -14.72 -11.30
N ASP A 20 5.51 -15.86 -11.36
CA ASP A 20 5.28 -16.66 -12.56
C ASP A 20 3.97 -16.19 -13.23
N PHE A 21 4.07 -15.47 -14.36
CA PHE A 21 2.93 -15.01 -15.14
C PHE A 21 2.51 -16.06 -16.15
N ASP A 22 1.44 -16.79 -15.82
CA ASP A 22 0.82 -17.80 -16.68
C ASP A 22 -0.54 -17.31 -17.20
N PHE A 23 -0.52 -16.57 -18.32
CA PHE A 23 -1.75 -16.14 -18.99
C PHE A 23 -2.52 -17.31 -19.63
N GLY A 24 -1.85 -18.44 -19.91
CA GLY A 24 -2.48 -19.64 -20.44
C GLY A 24 -3.42 -20.29 -19.42
N ALA A 25 -3.11 -20.18 -18.13
CA ALA A 25 -3.95 -20.65 -17.04
C ALA A 25 -5.32 -19.94 -16.97
N LEU A 26 -5.45 -18.72 -17.50
CA LEU A 26 -6.73 -18.01 -17.54
C LEU A 26 -7.74 -18.73 -18.45
N PHE A 27 -7.29 -19.26 -19.57
CA PHE A 27 -8.15 -19.95 -20.55
C PHE A 27 -8.55 -21.37 -20.12
N SER A 28 -7.80 -21.97 -19.20
CA SER A 28 -8.12 -23.29 -18.61
C SER A 28 -8.79 -23.18 -17.23
N ALA A 29 -9.07 -21.97 -16.76
CA ALA A 29 -9.64 -21.75 -15.45
C ALA A 29 -11.10 -22.25 -15.37
N GLY A 30 -11.42 -22.97 -14.30
CA GLY A 30 -12.73 -23.57 -14.10
C GLY A 30 -13.84 -22.56 -13.74
N PRO A 31 -15.12 -22.98 -13.73
CA PRO A 31 -16.27 -22.09 -13.48
C PRO A 31 -16.22 -21.34 -12.14
N ARG A 32 -15.65 -21.96 -11.08
CA ARG A 32 -15.51 -21.34 -9.75
C ARG A 32 -14.58 -20.12 -9.77
N TYR A 33 -13.47 -20.20 -10.51
CA TYR A 33 -12.55 -19.09 -10.67
C TYR A 33 -13.25 -17.92 -11.36
N TRP A 34 -13.93 -18.18 -12.48
CA TRP A 34 -14.65 -17.14 -13.21
C TRP A 34 -15.83 -16.56 -12.42
N THR A 35 -16.50 -17.36 -11.59
CA THR A 35 -17.53 -16.86 -10.66
C THR A 35 -16.91 -15.89 -9.66
N TRP A 36 -15.76 -16.23 -9.09
CA TRP A 36 -15.05 -15.35 -8.15
C TRP A 36 -14.56 -14.07 -8.82
N VAL A 37 -13.94 -14.16 -10.00
CA VAL A 37 -13.52 -13.00 -10.78
C VAL A 37 -14.72 -12.13 -11.13
N GLY A 38 -15.83 -12.71 -11.59
CA GLY A 38 -17.06 -11.99 -11.90
C GLY A 38 -17.61 -11.25 -10.69
N LEU A 39 -17.63 -11.88 -9.52
CA LEU A 39 -18.04 -11.24 -8.27
C LEU A 39 -17.14 -10.04 -7.93
N LEU A 40 -15.81 -10.20 -8.01
CA LEU A 40 -14.88 -9.11 -7.77
C LEU A 40 -15.06 -7.97 -8.78
N SER A 41 -15.27 -8.29 -10.07
CA SER A 41 -15.54 -7.30 -11.11
C SER A 41 -16.83 -6.53 -10.86
N VAL A 42 -17.89 -7.17 -10.38
CA VAL A 42 -19.13 -6.50 -9.98
C VAL A 42 -18.88 -5.55 -8.82
N VAL A 43 -18.16 -5.98 -7.77
CA VAL A 43 -17.83 -5.12 -6.62
C VAL A 43 -17.01 -3.91 -7.05
N ILE A 44 -16.01 -4.10 -7.92
CA ILE A 44 -15.21 -3.00 -8.50
C ILE A 44 -16.09 -2.05 -9.30
N GLY A 45 -16.98 -2.59 -10.15
CA GLY A 45 -17.92 -1.79 -10.94
C GLY A 45 -18.83 -0.93 -10.05
N LEU A 46 -19.39 -1.52 -9.00
CA LEU A 46 -20.20 -0.79 -8.00
C LEU A 46 -19.37 0.31 -7.32
N GLY A 47 -18.13 0.02 -6.91
CA GLY A 47 -17.22 1.00 -6.33
C GLY A 47 -16.92 2.18 -7.26
N ILE A 48 -16.62 1.91 -8.54
CA ILE A 48 -16.38 2.94 -9.56
C ILE A 48 -17.63 3.79 -9.77
N THR A 49 -18.81 3.18 -9.87
CA THR A 49 -20.06 3.92 -10.04
C THR A 49 -20.37 4.80 -8.83
N ALA A 50 -20.19 4.29 -7.61
CA ALA A 50 -20.37 5.06 -6.38
C ALA A 50 -19.40 6.24 -6.30
N TRP A 51 -18.13 6.03 -6.66
CA TRP A 51 -17.14 7.10 -6.70
C TRP A 51 -17.48 8.16 -7.76
N GLY A 52 -17.95 7.74 -8.94
CA GLY A 52 -18.44 8.66 -9.97
C GLY A 52 -19.62 9.52 -9.50
N VAL A 53 -20.55 8.94 -8.74
CA VAL A 53 -21.66 9.69 -8.11
C VAL A 53 -21.13 10.68 -7.08
N ALA A 54 -20.16 10.30 -6.25
CA ALA A 54 -19.54 11.19 -5.26
C ALA A 54 -18.84 12.38 -5.92
N LEU A 55 -18.13 12.15 -7.03
CA LEU A 55 -17.50 13.23 -7.81
C LEU A 55 -18.51 14.18 -8.45
N ALA A 56 -19.65 13.66 -8.91
CA ALA A 56 -20.68 14.46 -9.56
C ALA A 56 -21.56 15.26 -8.58
N LYS A 57 -21.83 14.70 -7.40
CA LYS A 57 -22.78 15.26 -6.41
C LYS A 57 -22.09 15.83 -5.15
N GLY A 58 -20.78 15.70 -5.03
CA GLY A 58 -19.98 16.18 -3.90
C GLY A 58 -20.02 15.29 -2.66
N GLY A 59 -19.28 15.69 -1.63
CA GLY A 59 -19.13 14.94 -0.37
C GLY A 59 -20.44 14.73 0.41
N ALA A 60 -21.49 15.48 0.10
CA ALA A 60 -22.81 15.35 0.74
C ALA A 60 -23.44 13.96 0.58
N VAL A 61 -23.13 13.23 -0.50
CA VAL A 61 -23.58 11.84 -0.71
C VAL A 61 -22.97 10.88 0.32
N MET A 62 -21.80 11.23 0.86
CA MET A 62 -21.10 10.48 1.91
C MET A 62 -21.42 11.01 3.32
N GLY A 63 -22.42 11.89 3.46
CA GLY A 63 -22.81 12.47 4.74
C GLY A 63 -21.90 13.59 5.24
N MET A 64 -20.94 14.06 4.44
CA MET A 64 -20.05 15.17 4.81
C MET A 64 -20.84 16.49 4.89
N ARG A 65 -20.47 17.32 5.84
CA ARG A 65 -21.03 18.65 6.13
C ARG A 65 -19.91 19.59 6.56
N ASP A 66 -20.14 20.89 6.55
CA ASP A 66 -19.11 21.86 6.98
C ASP A 66 -18.64 21.62 8.43
N ALA A 67 -19.55 21.18 9.30
CA ALA A 67 -19.22 20.80 10.68
C ALA A 67 -18.47 19.45 10.81
N TYR A 68 -18.62 18.57 9.82
CA TYR A 68 -18.01 17.23 9.78
C TYR A 68 -17.49 16.96 8.37
N PRO A 69 -16.35 17.58 8.00
CA PRO A 69 -15.86 17.59 6.63
C PRO A 69 -15.19 16.27 6.24
N TRP A 70 -14.93 15.36 7.17
CA TRP A 70 -14.24 14.10 6.92
C TRP A 70 -15.23 12.93 6.87
N GLY A 71 -15.30 12.28 5.72
CA GLY A 71 -16.15 11.13 5.48
C GLY A 71 -15.42 9.80 5.68
N LEU A 72 -16.05 8.73 5.17
CA LEU A 72 -15.55 7.35 5.25
C LEU A 72 -14.10 7.21 4.73
N TRP A 73 -13.75 7.89 3.64
CA TRP A 73 -12.44 7.73 3.00
C TRP A 73 -11.31 8.32 3.83
N PHE A 74 -11.54 9.48 4.43
CA PHE A 74 -10.58 10.07 5.36
C PHE A 74 -10.41 9.26 6.64
N THR A 75 -11.50 8.70 7.19
CA THR A 75 -11.41 7.76 8.33
C THR A 75 -10.65 6.49 7.96
N ASN A 76 -10.90 5.93 6.77
CA ASN A 76 -10.18 4.75 6.28
C ASN A 76 -8.70 5.04 6.04
N TYR A 77 -8.34 6.24 5.58
CA TYR A 77 -6.94 6.69 5.49
C TYR A 77 -6.23 6.53 6.84
N MET A 78 -6.83 7.05 7.92
CA MET A 78 -6.28 6.94 9.27
C MET A 78 -6.16 5.49 9.74
N TYR A 79 -7.18 4.68 9.46
CA TYR A 79 -7.17 3.26 9.78
C TYR A 79 -6.05 2.51 9.06
N TYR A 80 -5.88 2.73 7.75
CA TYR A 80 -4.86 2.05 6.95
C TYR A 80 -3.45 2.48 7.33
N VAL A 81 -3.23 3.77 7.60
CA VAL A 81 -1.95 4.24 8.14
C VAL A 81 -1.70 3.62 9.52
N GLY A 82 -2.69 3.58 10.41
CA GLY A 82 -2.53 2.91 11.71
C GLY A 82 -2.17 1.42 11.57
N LEU A 83 -2.86 0.70 10.69
CA LEU A 83 -2.64 -0.72 10.45
C LEU A 83 -1.30 -1.01 9.73
N SER A 84 -0.73 -0.06 8.97
CA SER A 84 0.61 -0.22 8.38
C SER A 84 1.73 -0.22 9.42
N ALA A 85 1.52 0.39 10.60
CA ALA A 85 2.48 0.36 11.70
C ALA A 85 2.82 -1.08 12.13
N GLY A 86 1.82 -1.96 12.13
CA GLY A 86 2.01 -3.38 12.50
C GLY A 86 2.99 -4.09 11.57
N GLY A 87 2.91 -3.83 10.27
CA GLY A 87 3.83 -4.39 9.27
C GLY A 87 5.28 -3.94 9.49
N LEU A 88 5.48 -2.65 9.81
CA LEU A 88 6.80 -2.14 10.19
C LEU A 88 7.35 -2.84 11.43
N VAL A 89 6.54 -3.00 12.47
CA VAL A 89 6.99 -3.61 13.73
C VAL A 89 7.50 -5.03 13.50
N VAL A 90 6.78 -5.83 12.71
CA VAL A 90 7.22 -7.20 12.36
C VAL A 90 8.51 -7.15 11.52
N TYR A 91 8.60 -6.27 10.53
CA TYR A 91 9.80 -6.09 9.70
C TYR A 91 11.03 -5.71 10.55
N ALA A 92 10.89 -4.68 11.39
CA ALA A 92 11.95 -4.20 12.27
C ALA A 92 12.34 -5.26 13.33
N SER A 93 11.40 -6.03 13.86
CA SER A 93 11.68 -7.13 14.81
C SER A 93 12.67 -8.14 14.24
N VAL A 94 12.53 -8.50 12.97
CA VAL A 94 13.42 -9.46 12.31
C VAL A 94 14.80 -8.86 12.08
N HIS A 95 14.87 -7.67 11.47
CA HIS A 95 16.12 -7.14 10.96
C HIS A 95 16.91 -6.30 11.97
N LEU A 96 16.25 -5.65 12.93
CA LEU A 96 16.90 -4.80 13.95
C LEU A 96 17.13 -5.55 15.26
N PHE A 97 16.18 -6.39 15.67
CA PHE A 97 16.19 -7.05 16.98
C PHE A 97 16.53 -8.56 16.92
N GLY A 98 16.80 -9.10 15.72
CA GLY A 98 17.20 -10.50 15.56
C GLY A 98 16.10 -11.52 15.86
N ALA A 99 14.82 -11.14 15.76
CA ALA A 99 13.69 -12.04 15.98
C ALA A 99 13.48 -12.98 14.77
N HIS A 100 14.41 -13.91 14.55
CA HIS A 100 14.44 -14.81 13.39
C HIS A 100 13.18 -15.68 13.25
N GLN A 101 12.43 -15.89 14.34
CA GLN A 101 11.13 -16.58 14.31
C GLN A 101 10.09 -15.89 13.40
N PHE A 102 10.20 -14.57 13.17
CA PHE A 102 9.30 -13.81 12.30
C PHE A 102 9.85 -13.62 10.88
N ALA A 103 11.02 -14.17 10.56
CA ALA A 103 11.63 -14.02 9.23
C ALA A 103 10.70 -14.48 8.07
N PRO A 104 9.89 -15.56 8.20
CA PRO A 104 8.92 -15.92 7.16
C PRO A 104 7.82 -14.87 6.95
N LEU A 105 7.48 -14.11 8.00
CA LEU A 105 6.44 -13.09 7.97
C LEU A 105 6.93 -11.73 7.48
N SER A 106 8.25 -11.46 7.56
CA SER A 106 8.86 -10.19 7.17
C SER A 106 8.42 -9.70 5.78
N ARG A 107 8.41 -10.60 4.78
CA ARG A 107 7.96 -10.29 3.41
C ARG A 107 6.49 -9.88 3.35
N LEU A 108 5.63 -10.61 4.06
CA LEU A 108 4.19 -10.31 4.09
C LEU A 108 3.91 -9.02 4.86
N ALA A 109 4.68 -8.75 5.91
CA ALA A 109 4.54 -7.55 6.74
C ALA A 109 4.86 -6.28 5.95
N VAL A 110 5.97 -6.28 5.19
CA VAL A 110 6.34 -5.14 4.34
C VAL A 110 5.36 -4.96 3.17
N LEU A 111 4.92 -6.06 2.53
CA LEU A 111 3.90 -5.99 1.49
C LEU A 111 2.59 -5.40 2.03
N GLN A 112 2.14 -5.86 3.19
CA GLN A 112 0.95 -5.36 3.86
C GLN A 112 1.07 -3.88 4.19
N ALA A 113 2.20 -3.44 4.77
CA ALA A 113 2.42 -2.03 5.07
C ALA A 113 2.37 -1.16 3.80
N GLY A 114 3.10 -1.55 2.75
CA GLY A 114 3.12 -0.82 1.48
C GLY A 114 1.75 -0.73 0.80
N VAL A 115 1.01 -1.84 0.74
CA VAL A 115 -0.33 -1.88 0.15
C VAL A 115 -1.32 -1.03 0.96
N LEU A 116 -1.28 -1.06 2.28
CA LEU A 116 -2.17 -0.24 3.10
C LEU A 116 -1.89 1.25 2.93
N VAL A 117 -0.63 1.66 2.88
CA VAL A 117 -0.28 3.08 2.67
C VAL A 117 -0.70 3.53 1.26
N MET A 118 -0.59 2.65 0.26
CA MET A 118 -1.13 2.90 -1.07
C MET A 118 -2.67 3.08 -1.05
N LEU A 119 -3.40 2.20 -0.35
CA LEU A 119 -4.85 2.34 -0.17
C LEU A 119 -5.22 3.60 0.61
N ALA A 120 -4.40 4.00 1.58
CA ALA A 120 -4.57 5.24 2.33
C ALA A 120 -4.44 6.45 1.37
N LEU A 121 -3.39 6.50 0.56
CA LEU A 121 -3.19 7.55 -0.44
C LEU A 121 -4.33 7.59 -1.46
N LEU A 122 -4.81 6.43 -1.92
CA LEU A 122 -6.00 6.36 -2.78
C LEU A 122 -7.23 6.92 -2.07
N GLY A 123 -7.44 6.57 -0.80
CA GLY A 123 -8.53 7.10 0.02
C GLY A 123 -8.53 8.63 0.10
N ILE A 124 -7.36 9.26 0.30
CA ILE A 124 -7.24 10.73 0.26
C ILE A 124 -7.67 11.29 -1.10
N VAL A 125 -7.20 10.69 -2.21
CA VAL A 125 -7.57 11.15 -3.56
C VAL A 125 -9.06 10.99 -3.80
N THR A 126 -9.66 9.92 -3.28
CA THR A 126 -11.10 9.65 -3.39
C THR A 126 -11.93 10.63 -2.55
N ASP A 127 -11.42 11.10 -1.41
CA ASP A 127 -12.06 12.09 -0.55
C ASP A 127 -12.05 13.52 -1.16
N MET A 128 -11.11 13.80 -2.07
CA MET A 128 -11.04 15.09 -2.77
C MET A 128 -12.19 15.27 -3.76
N GLU A 129 -12.88 16.41 -3.69
CA GLU A 129 -13.91 16.78 -4.68
C GLU A 129 -13.32 17.10 -6.08
N ARG A 130 -12.01 17.39 -6.15
CA ARG A 130 -11.29 17.71 -7.38
C ARG A 130 -9.97 16.92 -7.45
N PRO A 131 -10.01 15.59 -7.63
CA PRO A 131 -8.83 14.73 -7.52
C PRO A 131 -7.72 15.07 -8.54
N TRP A 132 -8.07 15.63 -9.71
CA TRP A 132 -7.10 16.09 -10.71
C TRP A 132 -6.17 17.20 -10.20
N ARG A 133 -6.49 17.84 -9.06
CA ARG A 133 -5.63 18.84 -8.42
C ARG A 133 -4.61 18.24 -7.44
N ALA A 134 -4.70 16.94 -7.12
CA ALA A 134 -3.79 16.30 -6.17
C ALA A 134 -2.31 16.47 -6.56
N GLY A 135 -2.01 16.49 -7.87
CA GLY A 135 -0.65 16.69 -8.38
C GLY A 135 -0.03 18.04 -7.99
N TRP A 136 -0.84 19.09 -7.77
CA TRP A 136 -0.33 20.39 -7.31
C TRP A 136 0.30 20.32 -5.93
N MET A 137 -0.09 19.36 -5.10
CA MET A 137 0.54 19.16 -3.79
C MET A 137 2.01 18.73 -3.94
N LEU A 138 2.36 18.05 -5.03
CA LEU A 138 3.73 17.63 -5.33
C LEU A 138 4.53 18.70 -6.07
N LEU A 139 3.88 19.43 -7.00
CA LEU A 139 4.54 20.42 -7.85
C LEU A 139 4.71 21.79 -7.18
N THR A 140 3.73 22.21 -6.40
CA THR A 140 3.68 23.52 -5.72
C THR A 140 3.24 23.35 -4.26
N PRO A 141 4.06 22.69 -3.42
CA PRO A 141 3.69 22.44 -2.03
C PRO A 141 3.60 23.74 -1.23
N ASN A 142 2.54 23.88 -0.42
CA ASN A 142 2.46 24.94 0.57
C ASN A 142 3.02 24.45 1.92
N PRO A 143 4.21 24.90 2.34
CA PRO A 143 4.88 24.38 3.54
C PRO A 143 4.16 24.73 4.86
N THR A 144 3.19 25.64 4.86
CA THR A 144 2.38 25.92 6.06
C THR A 144 1.26 24.90 6.26
N SER A 145 0.96 24.08 5.25
CA SER A 145 -0.11 23.08 5.33
C SER A 145 0.38 21.76 5.92
N PRO A 146 -0.26 21.21 6.97
CA PRO A 146 0.09 19.91 7.55
C PRO A 146 -0.11 18.75 6.56
N PHE A 147 -1.01 18.91 5.57
CA PHE A 147 -1.27 17.90 4.56
C PHE A 147 -0.09 17.64 3.62
N VAL A 148 0.78 18.64 3.40
CA VAL A 148 1.99 18.46 2.58
C VAL A 148 2.94 17.47 3.24
N TYR A 149 3.14 17.59 4.56
CA TYR A 149 4.00 16.68 5.31
C TYR A 149 3.39 15.28 5.40
N THR A 150 2.09 15.19 5.68
CA THR A 150 1.37 13.91 5.75
C THR A 150 1.40 13.17 4.40
N GLY A 151 1.11 13.88 3.30
CA GLY A 151 1.15 13.31 1.96
C GLY A 151 2.55 12.89 1.53
N SER A 152 3.57 13.71 1.79
CA SER A 152 4.96 13.36 1.47
C SER A 152 5.46 12.18 2.31
N ALA A 153 5.14 12.13 3.60
CA ALA A 153 5.48 11.00 4.46
C ALA A 153 4.90 9.68 3.94
N ALA A 154 3.62 9.67 3.56
CA ALA A 154 2.95 8.49 3.02
C ALA A 154 3.58 8.04 1.69
N ASN A 155 3.88 8.97 0.78
CA ASN A 155 4.53 8.64 -0.49
C ASN A 155 5.95 8.06 -0.29
N ILE A 156 6.77 8.70 0.55
CA ILE A 156 8.14 8.23 0.80
C ILE A 156 8.12 6.87 1.48
N TYR A 157 7.29 6.69 2.51
CA TYR A 157 7.20 5.43 3.22
C TYR A 157 6.66 4.29 2.35
N MET A 158 5.68 4.56 1.49
CA MET A 158 5.18 3.59 0.50
C MET A 158 6.30 3.13 -0.45
N ILE A 159 7.11 4.06 -0.97
CA ILE A 159 8.23 3.73 -1.86
C ILE A 159 9.24 2.85 -1.12
N ILE A 160 9.59 3.21 0.12
CA ILE A 160 10.51 2.42 0.95
C ILE A 160 9.98 1.00 1.14
N CYS A 161 8.69 0.83 1.47
CA CYS A 161 8.09 -0.50 1.63
C CYS A 161 8.21 -1.34 0.35
N PHE A 162 7.96 -0.77 -0.84
CA PHE A 162 8.09 -1.53 -2.08
C PHE A 162 9.56 -1.85 -2.43
N VAL A 163 10.50 -0.98 -2.09
CA VAL A 163 11.95 -1.25 -2.23
C VAL A 163 12.37 -2.36 -1.28
N ASP A 164 11.96 -2.32 -0.02
CA ASP A 164 12.21 -3.36 0.98
C ASP A 164 11.64 -4.71 0.51
N LEU A 165 10.39 -4.71 0.03
CA LEU A 165 9.77 -5.90 -0.53
C LEU A 165 10.57 -6.48 -1.69
N TRP A 166 11.03 -5.62 -2.61
CA TRP A 166 11.86 -6.04 -3.74
C TRP A 166 13.18 -6.66 -3.28
N ILE A 167 13.86 -6.07 -2.29
CA ILE A 167 15.08 -6.63 -1.69
C ILE A 167 14.80 -7.99 -1.06
N LEU A 168 13.72 -8.13 -0.30
CA LEU A 168 13.38 -9.38 0.39
C LEU A 168 12.97 -10.50 -0.56
N ILE A 169 12.36 -10.19 -1.71
CA ILE A 169 11.98 -11.16 -2.75
C ILE A 169 13.19 -11.58 -3.57
N THR A 170 14.02 -10.63 -4.02
CA THR A 170 15.16 -10.90 -4.90
C THR A 170 16.42 -11.36 -4.16
N GLY A 171 16.52 -11.06 -2.88
CA GLY A 171 17.76 -11.23 -2.10
C GLY A 171 18.85 -10.23 -2.48
N ALA A 172 18.53 -9.19 -3.25
CA ALA A 172 19.50 -8.18 -3.71
C ALA A 172 20.22 -7.53 -2.52
N GLY A 173 21.55 -7.61 -2.50
CA GLY A 173 22.37 -7.05 -1.41
C GLY A 173 22.39 -7.85 -0.10
N GLY A 174 21.56 -8.89 0.04
CA GLY A 174 21.53 -9.75 1.22
C GLY A 174 21.15 -9.05 2.53
N GLU A 175 21.48 -9.69 3.66
CA GLU A 175 21.05 -9.26 5.00
C GLU A 175 21.55 -7.87 5.39
N LYS A 176 22.76 -7.49 4.98
CA LYS A 176 23.33 -6.16 5.26
C LYS A 176 22.49 -5.02 4.67
N TRP A 177 21.95 -5.22 3.47
CA TRP A 177 21.11 -4.21 2.82
C TRP A 177 19.71 -4.17 3.43
N ALA A 178 19.11 -5.32 3.74
CA ALA A 178 17.83 -5.38 4.46
C ALA A 178 17.91 -4.66 5.82
N HIS A 179 18.99 -4.87 6.58
CA HIS A 179 19.22 -4.19 7.85
C HIS A 179 19.34 -2.66 7.67
N ARG A 180 20.13 -2.20 6.69
CA ARG A 180 20.28 -0.76 6.38
C ARG A 180 18.97 -0.11 5.98
N MET A 181 18.17 -0.79 5.16
CA MET A 181 16.87 -0.24 4.76
C MET A 181 15.89 -0.20 5.92
N THR A 182 15.91 -1.20 6.82
CA THR A 182 15.14 -1.15 8.07
C THR A 182 15.49 0.10 8.92
N LEU A 183 16.78 0.42 9.04
CA LEU A 183 17.23 1.63 9.75
C LEU A 183 16.75 2.93 9.08
N ILE A 184 16.55 2.93 7.76
CA ILE A 184 16.01 4.07 7.01
C ILE A 184 14.47 4.11 7.12
N ALA A 185 13.80 2.97 7.02
CA ALA A 185 12.35 2.86 7.06
C ALA A 185 11.77 3.34 8.39
N LEU A 186 12.47 3.09 9.50
CA LEU A 186 11.96 3.36 10.85
C LEU A 186 11.73 4.86 11.12
N PRO A 187 12.69 5.78 10.85
CA PRO A 187 12.43 7.22 10.89
C PRO A 187 11.29 7.69 9.98
N PHE A 188 11.19 7.16 8.75
CA PHE A 188 10.13 7.56 7.82
C PHE A 188 8.74 7.05 8.24
N ALA A 189 8.67 5.89 8.89
CA ALA A 189 7.44 5.41 9.49
C ALA A 189 7.02 6.29 10.68
N ILE A 190 7.96 6.63 11.56
CA ILE A 190 7.69 7.57 12.66
C ILE A 190 7.21 8.92 12.09
N TYR A 191 7.84 9.40 11.03
CA TYR A 191 7.43 10.62 10.33
C TYR A 191 6.00 10.51 9.79
N LEU A 192 5.63 9.41 9.14
CA LEU A 192 4.26 9.15 8.66
C LEU A 192 3.24 9.17 9.79
N HIS A 193 3.47 8.43 10.87
CA HIS A 193 2.52 8.35 11.97
C HIS A 193 2.41 9.68 12.73
N THR A 194 3.53 10.38 12.91
CA THR A 194 3.56 11.68 13.59
C THR A 194 2.82 12.74 12.79
N THR A 195 3.08 12.83 11.49
CA THR A 195 2.40 13.81 10.62
C THR A 195 0.92 13.52 10.47
N THR A 196 0.55 12.24 10.35
CA THR A 196 -0.86 11.82 10.35
C THR A 196 -1.56 12.22 11.65
N ALA A 197 -0.87 12.14 12.79
CA ALA A 197 -1.43 12.57 14.08
C ALA A 197 -1.67 14.09 14.17
N PHE A 198 -0.92 14.93 13.44
CA PHE A 198 -1.15 16.38 13.40
C PHE A 198 -2.36 16.80 12.56
N VAL A 199 -2.89 15.88 11.75
CA VAL A 199 -4.05 16.14 10.90
C VAL A 199 -5.36 15.74 11.59
N LEU A 200 -5.29 14.99 12.70
CA LEU A 200 -6.42 14.71 13.61
C LEU A 200 -6.80 15.97 14.41
#